data_AF-A0A6N3BI16-F1
#
_entry.id   AF-A0A6N3BI16-F1
#
_cell.length_a   1.000
_cell.length_b   1.000
_cell.length_c   1.000
_cell.angle_alpha   90.00
_cell.angle_beta   90.00
_cell.angle_gamma   90.00
#
_symmetry.space_group_name_H-M   'P 1'
#
loop_
_entity.id
_entity.type
_entity.pdbx_description
1 polymer ?
#
loop_
_entity_poly.entity_id
_entity_poly.type
_entity_poly.pdbx_seq_one_letter_code
_entity_poly.pdbx_strand_id
1 'polypeptide(L)'
;MFNDEIITKKSIASSIEMTQKSRELYYTRYLESYRSRVNEFYANEYKESPDSFDFMSSINITFLYTNIGVFNIIYTSNKNTDSFSYISVWLDDSQVNKLKTIPDHLKNSEIIKLTNRKVNSDYLIKIEPDLLDSLTYKPQNIKYTNSKAYEDGLKSADDSYHTYTLAQLFKKSVTQYKELSNFIVLNLDLIFSKVKDNEFKYELEESVKAYQAELYLASATTAEISIETLLRIIIVKKLGKYKLPKESYILKSAQLLLQTSIIDKRLFNRIESINNLRHGIAHSATGEVEKWDCEQIFGLIKILVDTFF
;
A
#
# COMPACT_ATOMS: atom_id res chain seq x y z
N MET A 1 -20.02 -50.47 -23.37
CA MET A 1 -19.65 -49.77 -22.12
C MET A 1 -18.22 -49.18 -22.12
N PHE A 2 -17.33 -49.50 -23.07
CA PHE A 2 -15.99 -48.88 -23.19
C PHE A 2 -15.92 -47.66 -24.15
N ASN A 3 -16.96 -47.39 -24.94
CA ASN A 3 -16.96 -46.28 -25.91
C ASN A 3 -17.36 -44.93 -25.30
N ASP A 4 -18.15 -44.90 -24.23
CA ASP A 4 -18.64 -43.64 -23.65
C ASP A 4 -17.57 -42.88 -22.84
N GLU A 5 -16.63 -43.60 -22.20
CA GLU A 5 -15.47 -43.00 -21.50
C GLU A 5 -14.43 -42.39 -22.45
N ILE A 6 -14.27 -42.95 -23.64
CA ILE A 6 -13.33 -42.46 -24.65
C ILE A 6 -13.90 -41.21 -25.35
N ILE A 7 -15.22 -41.16 -25.56
CA ILE A 7 -15.92 -40.02 -26.14
C ILE A 7 -15.95 -38.84 -25.14
N THR A 8 -16.12 -39.09 -23.84
CA THR A 8 -16.03 -38.03 -22.81
C THR A 8 -14.61 -37.46 -22.68
N LYS A 9 -13.55 -38.29 -22.71
CA LYS A 9 -12.18 -37.78 -22.66
C LYS A 9 -11.78 -36.97 -23.91
N LYS A 10 -12.22 -37.35 -25.12
CA LYS A 10 -11.98 -36.56 -26.34
C LYS A 10 -12.77 -35.25 -26.37
N SER A 11 -14.01 -35.24 -25.87
CA SER A 11 -14.87 -34.05 -25.74
C SER A 11 -14.32 -33.04 -24.72
N ILE A 12 -13.74 -33.52 -23.62
CA ILE A 12 -13.08 -32.69 -22.61
C ILE A 12 -11.73 -32.16 -23.12
N ALA A 13 -10.98 -32.96 -23.88
CA ALA A 13 -9.70 -32.52 -24.46
C ALA A 13 -9.88 -31.40 -25.51
N SER A 14 -10.91 -31.47 -26.36
CA SER A 14 -11.19 -30.43 -27.35
C SER A 14 -11.71 -29.14 -26.72
N SER A 15 -12.49 -29.21 -25.64
CA SER A 15 -12.95 -28.02 -24.90
C SER A 15 -11.83 -27.33 -24.14
N ILE A 16 -10.85 -28.09 -23.62
CA ILE A 16 -9.63 -27.54 -23.01
C ILE A 16 -8.77 -26.82 -24.06
N GLU A 17 -8.52 -27.43 -25.22
CA GLU A 17 -7.70 -26.81 -26.28
C GLU A 17 -8.32 -25.51 -26.83
N MET A 18 -9.65 -25.47 -26.99
CA MET A 18 -10.37 -24.25 -27.40
C MET A 18 -10.30 -23.15 -26.33
N THR A 19 -10.31 -23.53 -25.04
CA THR A 19 -10.16 -22.60 -23.92
C THR A 19 -8.73 -22.03 -23.85
N GLN A 20 -7.72 -22.83 -24.18
CA GLN A 20 -6.32 -22.39 -24.25
C GLN A 20 -6.14 -21.32 -25.33
N LYS A 21 -6.59 -21.59 -26.57
CA LYS A 21 -6.47 -20.64 -27.69
C LYS A 21 -7.16 -19.30 -27.45
N SER A 22 -8.36 -19.29 -26.84
CA SER A 22 -9.03 -18.05 -26.45
C SER A 22 -8.21 -17.22 -25.46
N ARG A 23 -7.56 -17.87 -24.49
CA ARG A 23 -6.76 -17.19 -23.47
C ARG A 23 -5.46 -16.64 -24.05
N GLU A 24 -4.78 -17.41 -24.90
CA GLU A 24 -3.62 -16.90 -25.64
C GLU A 24 -4.00 -15.67 -26.45
N LEU A 25 -5.13 -15.71 -27.17
CA LEU A 25 -5.59 -14.58 -27.97
C LEU A 25 -5.89 -13.35 -27.11
N TYR A 26 -6.60 -13.52 -25.99
CA TYR A 26 -6.88 -12.43 -25.05
C TYR A 26 -5.58 -11.79 -24.57
N TYR A 27 -4.65 -12.57 -24.02
CA TYR A 27 -3.43 -12.02 -23.46
C TYR A 27 -2.49 -11.45 -24.51
N THR A 28 -2.43 -12.04 -25.70
CA THR A 28 -1.66 -11.47 -26.82
C THR A 28 -2.15 -10.07 -27.14
N ARG A 29 -3.48 -9.89 -27.22
CA ARG A 29 -4.10 -8.59 -27.55
C ARG A 29 -3.99 -7.57 -26.42
N TYR A 30 -4.12 -8.03 -25.18
CA TYR A 30 -3.89 -7.22 -23.98
C TYR A 30 -2.45 -6.68 -23.93
N LEU A 31 -1.45 -7.53 -24.14
CA LEU A 31 -0.04 -7.12 -24.09
C LEU A 31 0.32 -6.20 -25.26
N GLU A 32 -0.21 -6.47 -26.45
CA GLU A 32 -0.05 -5.62 -27.62
C GLU A 32 -0.58 -4.21 -27.35
N SER A 33 -1.82 -4.08 -26.86
CA SER A 33 -2.41 -2.76 -26.59
C SER A 33 -1.73 -2.03 -25.44
N TYR A 34 -1.38 -2.74 -24.36
CA TYR A 34 -0.61 -2.18 -23.25
C TYR A 34 0.72 -1.59 -23.74
N ARG A 35 1.52 -2.39 -24.46
CA ARG A 35 2.84 -1.96 -24.95
C ARG A 35 2.72 -0.83 -25.97
N SER A 36 1.71 -0.88 -26.85
CA SER A 36 1.45 0.21 -27.78
C SER A 36 1.15 1.51 -27.04
N ARG A 37 0.28 1.46 -26.02
CA ARG A 37 -0.10 2.61 -25.20
C ARG A 37 1.10 3.21 -24.47
N VAL A 38 1.93 2.39 -23.85
CA VAL A 38 3.16 2.84 -23.18
C VAL A 38 4.14 3.46 -24.17
N ASN A 39 4.38 2.82 -25.33
CA ASN A 39 5.31 3.34 -26.33
C ASN A 39 4.84 4.65 -26.98
N GLU A 40 3.53 4.86 -27.12
CA GLU A 40 2.97 6.05 -27.75
C GLU A 40 2.84 7.22 -26.79
N PHE A 41 2.38 6.97 -25.54
CA PHE A 41 2.02 8.03 -24.60
C PHE A 41 2.97 8.17 -23.40
N TYR A 42 3.63 7.09 -22.99
CA TYR A 42 4.40 7.01 -21.73
C TYR A 42 5.87 6.60 -21.94
N ALA A 43 6.39 6.82 -23.15
CA ALA A 43 7.69 6.29 -23.55
C ALA A 43 8.85 6.91 -22.76
N ASN A 44 8.69 8.15 -22.28
CA ASN A 44 9.70 8.84 -21.49
C ASN A 44 9.70 8.33 -20.05
N GLU A 45 8.52 8.19 -19.46
CA GLU A 45 8.30 7.67 -18.11
C GLU A 45 8.79 6.23 -18.01
N TYR A 46 8.54 5.42 -19.03
CA TYR A 46 9.09 4.07 -19.12
C TYR A 46 10.63 4.06 -19.15
N LYS A 47 11.27 4.98 -19.88
CA LYS A 47 12.75 5.09 -19.88
C LYS A 47 13.29 5.49 -18.51
N GLU A 48 12.55 6.32 -17.76
CA GLU A 48 12.95 6.78 -16.43
C GLU A 48 12.73 5.72 -15.35
N SER A 49 11.66 4.93 -15.44
CA SER A 49 11.30 3.90 -14.48
C SER A 49 10.67 2.67 -15.15
N PRO A 50 11.50 1.78 -15.74
CA PRO A 50 11.01 0.60 -16.45
C PRO A 50 10.17 -0.33 -15.57
N ASP A 51 10.53 -0.43 -14.28
CA ASP A 51 9.87 -1.29 -13.29
C ASP A 51 8.45 -0.82 -12.92
N SER A 52 8.04 0.38 -13.35
CA SER A 52 6.65 0.83 -13.18
C SER A 52 5.71 0.32 -14.27
N PHE A 53 6.25 -0.34 -15.31
CA PHE A 53 5.52 -0.81 -16.47
C PHE A 53 5.77 -2.31 -16.73
N ASP A 54 5.17 -3.14 -15.87
CA ASP A 54 5.48 -4.57 -15.70
C ASP A 54 5.40 -5.40 -17.00
N PHE A 55 4.48 -5.04 -17.90
CA PHE A 55 4.24 -5.79 -19.14
C PHE A 55 5.07 -5.35 -20.33
N MET A 56 6.01 -4.42 -20.15
CA MET A 56 6.97 -4.06 -21.20
C MET A 56 8.03 -5.13 -21.45
N SER A 57 8.35 -5.92 -20.42
CA SER A 57 9.23 -7.08 -20.56
C SER A 57 8.49 -8.29 -21.16
N SER A 58 9.26 -9.25 -21.68
CA SER A 58 8.68 -10.54 -22.08
C SER A 58 8.18 -11.28 -20.86
N ILE A 59 6.97 -11.84 -20.94
CA ILE A 59 6.35 -12.55 -19.83
C ILE A 59 6.01 -13.99 -20.17
N ASN A 60 5.99 -14.86 -19.17
CA ASN A 60 5.42 -16.18 -19.28
C ASN A 60 4.08 -16.23 -18.53
N ILE A 61 3.03 -16.57 -19.25
CA ILE A 61 1.69 -16.74 -18.69
C ILE A 61 1.43 -18.23 -18.56
N THR A 62 1.33 -18.70 -17.33
CA THR A 62 1.03 -20.08 -17.00
C THR A 62 -0.44 -20.23 -16.62
N PHE A 63 -1.15 -21.04 -17.38
CA PHE A 63 -2.51 -21.44 -17.10
C PHE A 63 -2.50 -22.75 -16.31
N LEU A 64 -3.00 -22.69 -15.09
CA LEU A 64 -3.15 -23.83 -14.20
C LEU A 64 -4.61 -24.30 -14.20
N TYR A 65 -4.83 -25.49 -14.72
CA TYR A 65 -6.13 -26.17 -14.74
C TYR A 65 -6.23 -27.07 -13.53
N THR A 66 -7.29 -26.91 -12.75
CA THR A 66 -7.62 -27.79 -11.63
C THR A 66 -9.06 -28.28 -11.77
N ASN A 67 -9.42 -29.29 -10.96
CA ASN A 67 -10.79 -29.77 -10.83
C ASN A 67 -11.78 -28.74 -10.27
N ILE A 68 -11.31 -27.58 -9.80
CA ILE A 68 -12.16 -26.51 -9.24
C ILE A 68 -12.13 -25.21 -10.04
N GLY A 69 -11.27 -25.09 -11.06
CA GLY A 69 -11.17 -23.89 -11.88
C GLY A 69 -9.85 -23.74 -12.62
N VAL A 70 -9.66 -22.57 -13.21
CA VAL A 70 -8.44 -22.21 -13.94
C VAL A 70 -7.81 -20.98 -13.30
N PHE A 71 -6.52 -21.04 -13.03
CA PHE A 71 -5.73 -19.94 -12.48
C PHE A 71 -4.69 -19.47 -13.49
N ASN A 72 -4.41 -18.17 -13.52
CA ASN A 72 -3.38 -17.59 -14.36
C ASN A 72 -2.22 -17.14 -13.48
N ILE A 73 -0.99 -17.50 -13.84
CA ILE A 73 0.23 -17.08 -13.16
C ILE A 73 1.07 -16.35 -14.19
N ILE A 74 1.42 -15.10 -13.93
CA ILE A 74 2.23 -14.27 -14.81
C ILE A 74 3.58 -14.06 -14.14
N TYR A 75 4.66 -14.06 -14.92
CA TYR A 75 5.97 -13.65 -14.43
C TYR A 75 6.88 -13.28 -15.59
N THR A 76 7.97 -12.58 -15.31
CA THR A 76 8.97 -12.19 -16.31
C THR A 76 9.65 -13.43 -16.89
N SER A 77 9.72 -13.47 -18.23
CA SER A 77 10.32 -14.57 -18.97
C SER A 77 11.76 -14.21 -19.34
N ASN A 78 12.67 -15.18 -19.22
CA ASN A 78 14.05 -15.04 -19.71
C ASN A 78 14.15 -15.18 -21.25
N LYS A 79 13.01 -15.28 -21.95
CA LYS A 79 12.94 -15.38 -23.41
C LYS A 79 12.79 -13.98 -24.03
N ASN A 80 13.08 -13.89 -25.33
CA ASN A 80 12.89 -12.66 -26.10
C ASN A 80 11.45 -12.41 -26.54
N THR A 81 10.53 -13.34 -26.22
CA THR A 81 9.12 -13.27 -26.58
C THR A 81 8.26 -13.73 -25.42
N ASP A 82 7.01 -13.28 -25.42
CA ASP A 82 6.01 -13.83 -24.51
C ASP A 82 5.83 -15.33 -24.77
N SER A 83 5.53 -16.08 -23.72
CA SER A 83 5.19 -17.47 -23.85
C SER A 83 4.02 -17.87 -22.97
N PHE A 84 3.35 -18.94 -23.38
CA PHE A 84 2.25 -19.52 -22.66
C PHE A 84 2.65 -20.91 -22.18
N SER A 85 2.29 -21.23 -20.95
CA SER A 85 2.55 -22.53 -20.33
C SER A 85 1.25 -23.10 -19.77
N TYR A 86 1.11 -24.42 -19.84
CA TYR A 86 -0.11 -25.11 -19.43
C TYR A 86 0.24 -26.17 -18.41
N ILE A 87 -0.45 -26.16 -17.28
CA ILE A 87 -0.27 -27.14 -16.21
C ILE A 87 -1.63 -27.62 -15.78
N SER A 88 -1.80 -28.94 -15.70
CA SER A 88 -3.00 -29.54 -15.11
C SER A 88 -2.61 -30.18 -13.79
N VAL A 89 -3.30 -29.80 -12.70
CA VAL A 89 -3.09 -30.34 -11.36
C VAL A 89 -4.42 -30.84 -10.81
N TRP A 90 -4.44 -32.08 -10.35
CA TRP A 90 -5.60 -32.63 -9.65
C TRP A 90 -5.46 -32.38 -8.15
N LEU A 91 -6.42 -31.67 -7.55
CA LEU A 91 -6.41 -31.36 -6.12
C LEU A 91 -7.33 -32.32 -5.37
N ASP A 92 -6.87 -32.79 -4.21
CA ASP A 92 -7.69 -33.57 -3.29
C ASP A 92 -8.71 -32.69 -2.53
N ASP A 93 -9.68 -33.33 -1.87
CA ASP A 93 -10.75 -32.62 -1.16
C ASP A 93 -10.23 -31.69 -0.05
N SER A 94 -9.12 -32.05 0.60
CA SER A 94 -8.49 -31.22 1.64
C SER A 94 -7.89 -29.95 1.03
N GLN A 95 -7.16 -30.08 -0.07
CA GLN A 95 -6.57 -28.97 -0.83
C GLN A 95 -7.63 -28.05 -1.42
N VAL A 96 -8.70 -28.62 -1.97
CA VAL A 96 -9.85 -27.87 -2.48
C VAL A 96 -10.51 -27.06 -1.37
N ASN A 97 -10.78 -27.67 -0.22
CA ASN A 97 -11.38 -26.99 0.92
C ASN A 97 -10.48 -25.88 1.47
N LYS A 98 -9.16 -26.10 1.49
CA LYS A 98 -8.19 -25.06 1.85
C LYS A 98 -8.27 -23.87 0.90
N LEU A 99 -8.21 -24.10 -0.41
CA LEU A 99 -8.29 -23.01 -1.40
C LEU A 99 -9.63 -22.25 -1.38
N LYS A 100 -10.73 -22.91 -0.98
CA LYS A 100 -12.04 -22.26 -0.84
C LYS A 100 -12.13 -21.37 0.40
N THR A 101 -11.42 -21.71 1.47
CA THR A 101 -11.55 -21.05 2.78
C THR A 101 -10.50 -19.98 3.05
N ILE A 102 -9.35 -20.02 2.38
CA ILE A 102 -8.33 -18.98 2.55
C ILE A 102 -8.72 -17.66 1.86
N PRO A 103 -8.32 -16.50 2.43
CA PRO A 103 -8.48 -15.20 1.79
C PRO A 103 -7.91 -15.15 0.38
N ASP A 104 -8.57 -14.41 -0.52
CA ASP A 104 -8.18 -14.33 -1.94
C ASP A 104 -6.73 -13.90 -2.15
N HIS A 105 -6.23 -12.96 -1.36
CA HIS A 105 -4.85 -12.50 -1.45
C HIS A 105 -3.81 -13.57 -1.06
N LEU A 106 -4.20 -14.63 -0.35
CA LEU A 106 -3.31 -15.74 0.03
C LEU A 106 -3.40 -16.94 -0.92
N LYS A 107 -4.48 -17.06 -1.71
CA LYS A 107 -4.68 -18.19 -2.65
C LYS A 107 -3.51 -18.37 -3.60
N ASN A 108 -2.94 -17.26 -4.05
CA ASN A 108 -1.81 -17.22 -4.97
C ASN A 108 -0.58 -17.94 -4.40
N SER A 109 -0.21 -17.61 -3.17
CA SER A 109 0.94 -18.24 -2.49
C SER A 109 0.73 -19.74 -2.28
N GLU A 110 -0.50 -20.16 -2.02
CA GLU A 110 -0.84 -21.56 -1.80
C GLU A 110 -0.81 -22.36 -3.10
N ILE A 111 -1.31 -21.78 -4.20
CA ILE A 111 -1.25 -22.39 -5.54
C ILE A 111 0.19 -22.59 -6.02
N ILE A 112 1.08 -21.63 -5.76
CA ILE A 112 2.51 -21.76 -6.10
C ILE A 112 3.13 -22.94 -5.35
N LYS A 113 2.80 -23.12 -4.07
CA LYS A 113 3.25 -24.29 -3.28
C LYS A 113 2.73 -25.59 -3.85
N LEU A 114 1.44 -25.65 -4.18
CA LEU A 114 0.80 -26.85 -4.74
C LEU A 114 1.35 -27.24 -6.11
N THR A 115 1.84 -26.29 -6.90
CA THR A 115 2.40 -26.53 -8.24
C THR A 115 3.92 -26.76 -8.25
N ASN A 116 4.58 -26.67 -7.09
CA ASN A 116 6.04 -26.77 -6.92
C ASN A 116 6.82 -25.87 -7.91
N ARG A 117 6.28 -24.69 -8.22
CA ARG A 117 6.93 -23.72 -9.12
C ARG A 117 7.79 -22.77 -8.31
N LYS A 118 9.06 -22.63 -8.70
CA LYS A 118 9.86 -21.47 -8.30
C LYS A 118 9.38 -20.28 -9.13
N VAL A 119 8.56 -19.43 -8.53
CA VAL A 119 8.12 -18.18 -9.14
C VAL A 119 8.91 -17.05 -8.48
N ASN A 120 9.65 -16.26 -9.26
CA ASN A 120 10.12 -14.95 -8.78
C ASN A 120 8.88 -14.07 -8.64
N SER A 121 8.68 -13.57 -7.43
CA SER A 121 7.42 -13.29 -6.76
C SER A 121 6.58 -12.11 -7.26
N ASP A 122 6.83 -11.56 -8.45
CA ASP A 122 6.54 -10.12 -8.56
C ASP A 122 5.18 -9.76 -9.16
N TYR A 123 4.49 -10.64 -9.91
CA TYR A 123 3.20 -10.25 -10.53
C TYR A 123 2.19 -11.39 -10.71
N LEU A 124 1.28 -11.62 -9.76
CA LEU A 124 0.20 -12.60 -9.93
C LEU A 124 -1.16 -11.91 -10.09
N ILE A 125 -1.62 -11.75 -11.34
CA ILE A 125 -2.95 -11.23 -11.65
C ILE A 125 -3.97 -12.37 -11.66
N LYS A 126 -4.90 -12.33 -10.69
CA LYS A 126 -6.11 -13.17 -10.69
C LYS A 126 -7.10 -12.59 -11.71
N ILE A 127 -7.52 -13.39 -12.69
CA ILE A 127 -8.76 -13.11 -13.43
C ILE A 127 -9.87 -13.94 -12.78
N GLU A 128 -10.99 -13.29 -12.47
CA GLU A 128 -12.11 -13.94 -11.80
C GLU A 128 -12.79 -15.01 -12.68
N PRO A 129 -13.35 -16.07 -12.06
CA PRO A 129 -14.01 -17.17 -12.77
C PRO A 129 -15.17 -16.75 -13.68
N ASP A 130 -15.80 -15.59 -13.44
CA ASP A 130 -17.01 -15.16 -14.16
C ASP A 130 -16.76 -14.83 -15.64
N LEU A 131 -15.49 -14.67 -16.04
CA LEU A 131 -15.11 -14.62 -17.45
C LEU A 131 -15.15 -16.00 -18.14
N LEU A 132 -15.14 -17.13 -17.42
CA LEU A 132 -15.19 -18.46 -18.05
C LEU A 132 -16.55 -18.78 -18.69
N ASP A 133 -17.66 -18.38 -18.07
CA ASP A 133 -18.99 -18.67 -18.63
C ASP A 133 -19.26 -17.87 -19.90
N SER A 134 -18.68 -16.67 -20.02
CA SER A 134 -18.75 -15.84 -21.23
C SER A 134 -17.72 -16.20 -22.31
N LEU A 135 -16.63 -16.89 -21.96
CA LEU A 135 -15.55 -17.31 -22.89
C LEU A 135 -15.71 -18.74 -23.42
N THR A 136 -16.87 -19.39 -23.24
CA THR A 136 -17.20 -20.56 -24.04
C THR A 136 -17.05 -20.20 -25.52
N TYR A 137 -16.15 -20.91 -26.21
CA TYR A 137 -15.70 -20.60 -27.58
C TYR A 137 -16.88 -20.71 -28.56
N LYS A 138 -17.64 -19.63 -28.68
CA LYS A 138 -18.53 -19.36 -29.79
C LYS A 138 -17.80 -18.36 -30.69
N PRO A 139 -17.72 -18.58 -32.01
CA PRO A 139 -17.07 -17.63 -32.94
C PRO A 139 -17.53 -16.17 -32.79
N GLN A 140 -18.74 -15.98 -32.27
CA GLN A 140 -19.36 -14.69 -31.98
C GLN A 140 -18.71 -13.95 -30.80
N ASN A 141 -18.16 -14.68 -29.81
CA ASN A 141 -17.53 -14.11 -28.62
C ASN A 141 -16.08 -13.66 -28.88
N ILE A 142 -15.42 -14.16 -29.94
CA ILE A 142 -14.01 -13.84 -30.26
C ILE A 142 -13.83 -12.33 -30.51
N LYS A 143 -14.78 -11.68 -31.20
CA LYS A 143 -14.72 -10.23 -31.43
C LYS A 143 -14.80 -9.46 -30.11
N TYR A 144 -15.68 -9.89 -29.21
CA TYR A 144 -15.85 -9.30 -27.89
C TYR A 144 -14.61 -9.52 -27.02
N THR A 145 -14.05 -10.74 -27.02
CA THR A 145 -12.81 -11.07 -26.31
C THR A 145 -11.63 -10.23 -26.79
N ASN A 146 -11.53 -9.97 -28.10
CA ASN A 146 -10.45 -9.18 -28.68
C ASN A 146 -10.59 -7.69 -28.35
N SER A 147 -11.78 -7.08 -28.53
CA SER A 147 -11.99 -5.67 -28.18
C SER A 147 -11.81 -5.45 -26.67
N LYS A 148 -12.35 -6.35 -25.85
CA LYS A 148 -12.23 -6.26 -24.39
C LYS A 148 -10.78 -6.42 -23.93
N ALA A 149 -10.04 -7.39 -24.48
CA ALA A 149 -8.61 -7.55 -24.20
C ALA A 149 -7.83 -6.27 -24.53
N TYR A 150 -8.11 -5.68 -25.68
CA TYR A 150 -7.47 -4.45 -26.11
C TYR A 150 -7.75 -3.30 -25.14
N GLU A 151 -9.02 -3.06 -24.79
CA GLU A 151 -9.42 -2.04 -23.81
C GLU A 151 -8.79 -2.26 -22.42
N ASP A 152 -8.77 -3.51 -21.94
CA ASP A 152 -8.18 -3.85 -20.64
C ASP A 152 -6.68 -3.56 -20.63
N GLY A 153 -5.96 -3.86 -21.72
CA GLY A 153 -4.53 -3.56 -21.83
C GLY A 153 -4.24 -2.06 -21.88
N LEU A 154 -5.08 -1.26 -22.57
CA LEU A 154 -4.97 0.20 -22.54
C LEU A 154 -5.15 0.73 -21.12
N LYS A 155 -6.21 0.29 -20.43
CA LYS A 155 -6.52 0.72 -19.07
C LYS A 155 -5.39 0.37 -18.10
N SER A 156 -4.84 -0.83 -18.19
CA SER A 156 -3.71 -1.22 -17.32
C SER A 156 -2.45 -0.38 -17.57
N ALA A 157 -2.19 0.07 -18.79
CA ALA A 157 -1.08 0.97 -19.07
C ALA A 157 -1.29 2.35 -18.41
N ASP A 158 -2.52 2.87 -18.48
CA ASP A 158 -2.89 4.12 -17.80
C ASP A 158 -2.79 3.98 -16.27
N ASP A 159 -3.19 2.85 -15.69
CA ASP A 159 -3.06 2.54 -14.26
C ASP A 159 -1.57 2.47 -13.82
N SER A 160 -0.70 1.85 -14.63
CA SER A 160 0.76 1.84 -14.43
C SER A 160 1.33 3.26 -14.43
N TYR A 161 0.92 4.10 -15.38
CA TYR A 161 1.34 5.50 -15.45
C TYR A 161 0.86 6.31 -14.23
N HIS A 162 -0.38 6.11 -13.76
CA HIS A 162 -0.86 6.76 -12.55
C HIS A 162 -0.04 6.37 -11.32
N THR A 163 0.30 5.08 -11.20
CA THR A 163 1.17 4.58 -10.13
C THR A 163 2.56 5.20 -10.20
N TYR A 164 3.17 5.27 -11.40
CA TYR A 164 4.42 5.98 -11.64
C TYR A 164 4.34 7.45 -11.19
N THR A 165 3.28 8.15 -11.61
CA THR A 165 3.08 9.57 -11.32
C THR A 165 2.98 9.80 -9.80
N LEU A 166 2.22 8.97 -9.09
CA LEU A 166 2.14 9.02 -7.64
C LEU A 166 3.51 8.80 -6.99
N ALA A 167 4.26 7.78 -7.43
CA ALA A 167 5.60 7.51 -6.93
C ALA A 167 6.57 8.69 -7.17
N GLN A 168 6.48 9.36 -8.33
CA GLN A 168 7.27 10.56 -8.60
C GLN A 168 6.84 11.76 -7.75
N LEU A 169 5.54 11.93 -7.49
CA LEU A 169 5.05 12.96 -6.57
C LEU A 169 5.58 12.74 -5.15
N PHE A 170 5.54 11.50 -4.66
CA PHE A 170 6.17 11.13 -3.39
C PHE A 170 7.68 11.36 -3.41
N LYS A 171 8.37 11.00 -4.48
CA LYS A 171 9.82 11.23 -4.60
C LYS A 171 10.16 12.72 -4.64
N LYS A 172 9.36 13.52 -5.34
CA LYS A 172 9.52 14.98 -5.43
C LYS A 172 9.22 15.64 -4.09
N SER A 173 8.19 15.23 -3.36
CA SER A 173 7.96 15.72 -1.99
C SER A 173 9.13 15.37 -1.08
N VAL A 174 9.66 14.14 -1.18
CA VAL A 174 10.88 13.68 -0.48
C VAL A 174 12.19 14.32 -0.99
N THR A 175 12.21 14.99 -2.14
CA THR A 175 13.40 15.70 -2.65
C THR A 175 13.33 17.21 -2.34
N GLN A 176 12.16 17.84 -2.48
CA GLN A 176 11.88 19.18 -1.94
C GLN A 176 12.08 19.23 -0.42
N TYR A 177 11.83 18.11 0.27
CA TYR A 177 12.18 17.82 1.67
C TYR A 177 13.64 18.11 2.04
N LYS A 178 14.61 17.95 1.12
CA LYS A 178 16.02 18.26 1.38
C LYS A 178 16.31 19.76 1.33
N GLU A 179 15.58 20.53 0.51
CA GLU A 179 15.75 21.99 0.37
C GLU A 179 14.90 22.79 1.36
N LEU A 180 13.76 22.25 1.82
CA LEU A 180 12.92 22.81 2.90
C LEU A 180 13.52 22.64 4.31
N SER A 181 14.68 21.98 4.43
CA SER A 181 15.48 21.89 5.67
C SER A 181 15.94 23.25 6.23
N ASN A 182 15.61 24.36 5.56
CA ASN A 182 15.79 25.73 6.03
C ASN A 182 14.68 26.28 6.94
N PHE A 183 13.62 25.53 7.27
CA PHE A 183 12.66 25.95 8.32
C PHE A 183 12.84 25.14 9.61
N ILE A 184 13.97 25.37 10.28
CA ILE A 184 14.32 24.82 11.59
C ILE A 184 13.65 25.68 12.68
N VAL A 185 12.47 25.29 13.16
CA VAL A 185 12.01 25.69 14.51
C VAL A 185 12.56 24.72 15.57
N LEU A 186 12.80 23.46 15.18
CA LEU A 186 13.29 22.39 16.05
C LEU A 186 14.67 21.93 15.61
N ASN A 187 15.72 22.26 16.38
CA ASN A 187 16.99 21.56 16.26
C ASN A 187 16.79 20.16 16.87
N LEU A 188 16.42 19.17 16.04
CA LEU A 188 16.02 17.84 16.48
C LEU A 188 17.14 17.12 17.23
N ASP A 189 18.38 17.22 16.74
CA ASP A 189 19.54 16.63 17.42
C ASP A 189 19.69 17.17 18.84
N LEU A 190 19.55 18.50 19.01
CA LEU A 190 19.57 19.13 20.32
C LEU A 190 18.41 18.65 21.20
N ILE A 191 17.20 18.60 20.67
CA ILE A 191 16.02 18.14 21.41
C ILE A 191 16.18 16.70 21.88
N PHE A 192 16.60 15.80 21.00
CA PHE A 192 16.83 14.39 21.34
C PHE A 192 17.95 14.24 22.36
N SER A 193 19.00 15.06 22.26
CA SER A 193 20.09 15.06 23.23
C SER A 193 19.67 15.51 24.64
N LYS A 194 18.66 16.38 24.75
CA LYS A 194 18.10 16.86 26.02
C LYS A 194 17.11 15.85 26.64
N VAL A 195 16.17 15.36 25.83
CA VAL A 195 15.07 14.50 26.32
C VAL A 195 15.55 13.08 26.63
N LYS A 196 16.43 12.52 25.77
CA LYS A 196 17.01 11.17 25.89
C LYS A 196 15.98 10.07 26.14
N ASP A 197 14.88 10.11 25.39
CA ASP A 197 13.82 9.11 25.43
C ASP A 197 13.54 8.57 24.02
N ASN A 198 13.56 7.24 23.87
CA ASN A 198 13.45 6.59 22.56
C ASN A 198 12.03 6.64 21.99
N GLU A 199 11.01 6.60 22.85
CA GLU A 199 9.60 6.65 22.44
C GLU A 199 9.29 8.05 21.92
N PHE A 200 9.66 9.09 22.69
CA PHE A 200 9.56 10.49 22.26
C PHE A 200 10.33 10.76 20.96
N LYS A 201 11.55 10.22 20.83
CA LYS A 201 12.36 10.40 19.62
C LYS A 201 11.62 9.85 18.39
N TYR A 202 11.12 8.62 18.48
CA TYR A 202 10.40 7.97 17.39
C TYR A 202 9.15 8.77 17.01
N GLU A 203 8.34 9.17 18.00
CA GLU A 203 7.11 9.94 17.77
C GLU A 203 7.40 11.28 17.06
N LEU A 204 8.38 12.04 17.56
CA LEU A 204 8.71 13.33 16.97
C LEU A 204 9.33 13.19 15.57
N GLU A 205 10.15 12.17 15.33
CA GLU A 205 10.69 11.89 13.99
C GLU A 205 9.59 11.56 12.98
N GLU A 206 8.65 10.69 13.34
CA GLU A 206 7.52 10.34 12.45
C GLU A 206 6.61 11.53 12.21
N SER A 207 6.35 12.35 13.24
CA SER A 207 5.60 13.60 13.08
C SER A 207 6.28 14.57 12.11
N VAL A 208 7.59 14.78 12.26
CA VAL A 208 8.36 15.67 11.38
C VAL A 208 8.39 15.15 9.95
N LYS A 209 8.56 13.84 9.74
CA LYS A 209 8.46 13.23 8.39
C LYS A 209 7.10 13.48 7.76
N ALA A 210 6.02 13.30 8.51
CA ALA A 210 4.66 13.55 8.03
C ALA A 210 4.43 15.04 7.70
N TYR A 211 4.92 15.95 8.55
CA TYR A 211 4.84 17.40 8.31
C TYR A 211 5.55 17.78 7.01
N GLN A 212 6.75 17.24 6.81
CA GLN A 212 7.57 17.50 5.64
C GLN A 212 6.98 16.88 4.36
N ALA A 213 6.15 15.85 4.49
CA ALA A 213 5.38 15.25 3.40
C ALA A 213 4.02 15.94 3.16
N GLU A 214 3.76 17.09 3.79
CA GLU A 214 2.49 17.84 3.75
C GLU A 214 1.28 17.04 4.26
N LEU A 215 1.54 15.96 5.00
CA LEU A 215 0.51 15.16 5.68
C LEU A 215 0.21 15.80 7.04
N TYR A 216 -0.28 17.04 7.03
CA TYR A 216 -0.42 17.87 8.25
C TYR A 216 -1.32 17.24 9.32
N LEU A 217 -2.39 16.54 8.93
CA LEU A 217 -3.23 15.80 9.86
C LEU A 217 -2.45 14.70 10.62
N ALA A 218 -1.68 13.90 9.89
CA ALA A 218 -0.86 12.83 10.48
C ALA A 218 0.26 13.43 11.34
N SER A 219 0.90 14.49 10.86
CA SER A 219 1.92 15.25 11.59
C SER A 219 1.41 15.74 12.94
N ALA A 220 0.29 16.47 12.95
CA ALA A 220 -0.31 17.03 14.15
C ALA A 220 -0.64 15.93 15.16
N THR A 221 -1.28 14.85 14.69
CA THR A 221 -1.66 13.71 15.54
C THR A 221 -0.45 13.08 16.22
N THR A 222 0.64 12.85 15.48
CA THR A 222 1.86 12.24 16.04
C THR A 222 2.66 13.21 16.92
N ALA A 223 2.68 14.51 16.60
CA ALA A 223 3.32 15.54 17.44
C ALA A 223 2.64 15.65 18.81
N GLU A 224 1.32 15.48 18.86
CA GLU A 224 0.56 15.51 20.11
C GLU A 224 0.87 14.34 21.03
N ILE A 225 1.08 13.14 20.46
CA ILE A 225 1.57 11.99 21.23
C ILE A 225 2.92 12.34 21.85
N SER A 226 3.81 13.00 21.09
CA SER A 226 5.10 13.46 21.60
C SER A 226 4.95 14.45 22.78
N ILE A 227 3.96 15.34 22.75
CA ILE A 227 3.63 16.24 23.88
C ILE A 227 3.19 15.44 25.09
N GLU A 228 2.31 14.46 24.89
CA GLU A 228 1.83 13.60 25.97
C GLU A 228 2.99 12.85 26.64
N THR A 229 3.90 12.29 25.84
CA THR A 229 5.13 11.65 26.30
C THR A 229 6.01 12.62 27.09
N LEU A 230 6.23 13.84 26.61
CA LEU A 230 6.97 14.87 27.35
C LEU A 230 6.36 15.20 28.70
N LEU A 231 5.05 15.42 28.77
CA LEU A 231 4.36 15.72 30.03
C LEU A 231 4.50 14.57 31.04
N ARG A 232 4.40 13.32 30.58
CA ARG A 232 4.63 12.14 31.42
C ARG A 232 6.06 12.07 31.94
N ILE A 233 7.05 12.33 31.09
CA ILE A 233 8.46 12.38 31.52
C ILE A 233 8.66 13.48 32.57
N ILE A 234 8.07 14.66 32.39
CA ILE A 234 8.14 15.77 33.37
C ILE A 234 7.53 15.35 34.70
N ILE A 235 6.32 14.74 34.69
CA ILE A 235 5.67 14.24 35.91
C ILE A 235 6.56 13.22 36.62
N VAL A 236 7.10 12.24 35.89
CA VAL A 236 7.98 11.22 36.49
C VAL A 236 9.23 11.86 37.09
N LYS A 237 9.87 12.79 36.38
CA LYS A 237 11.09 13.48 36.84
C LYS A 237 10.86 14.37 38.06
N LYS A 238 9.70 15.03 38.16
CA LYS A 238 9.43 16.05 39.20
C LYS A 238 8.59 15.55 40.38
N LEU A 239 7.69 14.59 40.15
CA LEU A 239 6.70 14.12 41.11
C LEU A 239 6.78 12.60 41.38
N GLY A 240 7.55 11.87 40.57
CA GLY A 240 7.66 10.41 40.65
C GLY A 240 6.57 9.65 39.90
N LYS A 241 6.86 8.40 39.54
CA LYS A 241 6.01 7.55 38.68
C LYS A 241 4.60 7.31 39.24
N TYR A 242 4.44 7.31 40.56
CA TYR A 242 3.16 7.06 41.24
C TYR A 242 2.15 8.21 41.10
N LYS A 243 2.58 9.38 40.63
CA LYS A 243 1.72 10.53 40.35
C LYS A 243 1.21 10.57 38.91
N LEU A 244 1.62 9.62 38.05
CA LEU A 244 1.08 9.54 36.69
C LEU A 244 -0.44 9.30 36.73
N PRO A 245 -1.23 10.07 35.96
CA PRO A 245 -2.66 9.80 35.79
C PRO A 245 -2.88 8.38 35.24
N LYS A 246 -3.96 7.71 35.70
CA LYS A 246 -4.34 6.37 35.22
C LYS A 246 -4.74 6.35 33.74
N GLU A 247 -5.29 7.45 33.26
CA GLU A 247 -5.66 7.64 31.87
C GLU A 247 -4.73 8.68 31.25
N SER A 248 -4.10 8.31 30.15
CA SER A 248 -3.12 9.13 29.45
C SER A 248 -3.85 10.16 28.60
N TYR A 249 -3.96 11.38 29.10
CA TYR A 249 -4.53 12.51 28.39
C TYR A 249 -3.72 13.78 28.69
N ILE A 250 -3.34 14.51 27.64
CA ILE A 250 -2.59 15.76 27.68
C ILE A 250 -3.13 16.72 28.75
N LEU A 251 -4.44 17.01 28.75
CA LEU A 251 -5.05 17.94 29.71
C LEU A 251 -4.97 17.47 31.17
N LYS A 252 -5.18 16.18 31.44
CA LYS A 252 -5.09 15.65 32.81
C LYS A 252 -3.66 15.79 33.36
N SER A 253 -2.68 15.52 32.50
CA SER A 253 -1.26 15.70 32.84
C SER A 253 -0.93 17.18 33.08
N ALA A 254 -1.40 18.08 32.22
CA ALA A 254 -1.21 19.52 32.38
C ALA A 254 -1.88 20.09 33.65
N GLN A 255 -3.10 19.65 33.96
CA GLN A 255 -3.82 20.06 35.18
C GLN A 255 -3.06 19.64 36.43
N LEU A 256 -2.53 18.42 36.48
CA LEU A 256 -1.70 17.96 37.59
C LEU A 256 -0.44 18.82 37.77
N LEU A 257 0.25 19.12 36.67
CA LEU A 257 1.45 19.97 36.69
C LEU A 257 1.14 21.40 37.13
N LEU A 258 -0.04 21.93 36.78
CA LEU A 258 -0.50 23.24 37.24
C LEU A 258 -0.83 23.24 38.73
N GLN A 259 -1.58 22.25 39.21
CA GLN A 259 -1.95 22.10 40.63
C GLN A 259 -0.71 21.95 41.52
N THR A 260 0.35 21.32 41.00
CA THR A 260 1.63 21.15 41.69
C THR A 260 2.62 22.28 41.44
N SER A 261 2.20 23.34 40.75
CA SER A 261 3.02 24.54 40.45
C SER A 261 4.32 24.24 39.68
N ILE A 262 4.37 23.13 38.92
CA ILE A 262 5.50 22.80 38.02
C ILE A 262 5.40 23.61 36.72
N ILE A 263 4.18 23.83 36.24
CA ILE A 263 3.90 24.75 35.13
C ILE A 263 3.08 25.93 35.64
N ASP A 264 3.24 27.09 35.00
CA ASP A 264 2.40 28.25 35.27
C ASP A 264 1.09 28.21 34.48
N LYS A 265 0.18 29.12 34.81
CA LYS A 265 -1.11 29.25 34.13
C LYS A 265 -0.95 29.56 32.63
N ARG A 266 0.13 30.25 32.25
CA ARG A 266 0.39 30.63 30.86
C ARG A 266 0.72 29.40 30.01
N LEU A 267 1.61 28.54 30.49
CA LEU A 267 1.98 27.29 29.83
C LEU A 267 0.81 26.31 29.83
N PHE A 268 0.05 26.24 30.93
CA PHE A 268 -1.19 25.47 30.97
C PHE A 268 -2.16 25.89 29.85
N ASN A 269 -2.47 27.19 29.73
CA ASN A 269 -3.37 27.68 28.68
C ASN A 269 -2.84 27.37 27.27
N ARG A 270 -1.52 27.36 27.06
CA ARG A 270 -0.91 26.98 25.77
C ARG A 270 -1.15 25.50 25.47
N ILE A 271 -0.93 24.63 26.44
CA ILE A 271 -1.21 23.18 26.30
C ILE A 271 -2.69 22.95 26.04
N GLU A 272 -3.57 23.64 26.76
CA GLU A 272 -5.02 23.57 26.56
C GLU A 272 -5.43 24.02 25.16
N SER A 273 -4.88 25.13 24.66
CA SER A 273 -5.15 25.61 23.30
C SER A 273 -4.77 24.58 22.23
N ILE A 274 -3.58 23.98 22.36
CA ILE A 274 -3.13 22.91 21.45
C ILE A 274 -4.02 21.67 21.55
N ASN A 275 -4.41 21.26 22.75
CA ASN A 275 -5.32 20.14 22.93
C ASN A 275 -6.73 20.42 22.35
N ASN A 276 -7.16 21.67 22.28
CA ASN A 276 -8.41 22.03 21.62
C ASN A 276 -8.28 22.02 20.09
N LEU A 277 -7.13 22.42 19.55
CA LEU A 277 -6.82 22.22 18.12
C LEU A 277 -6.96 20.74 17.74
N ARG A 278 -6.42 19.81 18.53
CA ARG A 278 -6.62 18.36 18.38
C ARG A 278 -8.07 17.95 18.20
N HIS A 279 -8.95 18.41 19.11
CA HIS A 279 -10.36 18.03 19.07
C HIS A 279 -11.06 18.58 17.83
N GLY A 280 -10.66 19.77 17.37
CA GLY A 280 -11.09 20.32 16.08
C GLY A 280 -10.61 19.46 14.91
N ILE A 281 -9.33 19.09 14.90
CA ILE A 281 -8.68 18.28 13.87
C ILE A 281 -9.32 16.88 13.75
N ALA A 282 -9.55 16.19 14.87
CA ALA A 282 -10.05 14.82 14.90
C ALA A 282 -11.56 14.68 14.60
N HIS A 283 -12.33 15.77 14.68
CA HIS A 283 -13.79 15.76 14.51
C HIS A 283 -14.31 16.68 13.41
N SER A 284 -13.45 17.41 12.69
CA SER A 284 -13.88 18.15 11.51
C SER A 284 -13.99 17.20 10.30
N ALA A 285 -15.19 17.10 9.72
CA ALA A 285 -15.42 16.35 8.48
C ALA A 285 -14.95 17.12 7.22
N THR A 286 -14.58 18.40 7.38
CA THR A 286 -14.39 19.36 6.28
C THR A 286 -13.30 20.40 6.53
N GLY A 287 -12.51 20.29 7.61
CA GLY A 287 -11.42 21.22 7.91
C GLY A 287 -10.09 20.68 7.42
N GLU A 288 -9.43 21.40 6.53
CA GLU A 288 -8.03 21.13 6.19
C GLU A 288 -7.16 21.50 7.40
N VAL A 289 -6.35 20.56 7.87
CA VAL A 289 -5.30 20.86 8.86
C VAL A 289 -4.20 21.59 8.11
N GLU A 290 -3.90 22.81 8.54
CA GLU A 290 -2.93 23.63 7.84
C GLU A 290 -1.54 23.44 8.42
N LYS A 291 -0.54 23.78 7.62
CA LYS A 291 0.87 23.84 8.03
C LYS A 291 1.07 24.60 9.35
N TRP A 292 0.34 25.71 9.52
CA TRP A 292 0.43 26.57 10.70
C TRP A 292 0.04 25.85 11.99
N ASP A 293 -0.95 24.95 11.95
CA ASP A 293 -1.39 24.19 13.13
C ASP A 293 -0.26 23.30 13.66
N CYS A 294 0.41 22.58 12.76
CA CYS A 294 1.57 21.76 13.11
C CYS A 294 2.72 22.60 13.70
N GLU A 295 2.97 23.79 13.15
CA GLU A 295 4.00 24.70 13.66
C GLU A 295 3.71 25.18 15.09
N GLN A 296 2.44 25.41 15.45
CA GLN A 296 2.07 25.74 16.83
C GLN A 296 2.35 24.57 17.79
N ILE A 297 2.05 23.34 17.35
CA ILE A 297 2.30 22.12 18.14
C ILE A 297 3.81 21.92 18.35
N PHE A 298 4.62 22.04 17.29
CA PHE A 298 6.08 21.98 17.37
C PHE A 298 6.65 23.09 18.26
N GLY A 299 6.09 24.30 18.21
CA GLY A 299 6.43 25.39 19.11
C GLY A 299 6.24 25.02 20.58
N LEU A 300 5.15 24.34 20.93
CA LEU A 300 4.91 23.85 22.29
C LEU A 300 5.91 22.77 22.71
N ILE A 301 6.21 21.81 21.83
CA ILE A 301 7.25 20.79 22.08
C ILE A 301 8.57 21.46 22.44
N LYS A 302 9.00 22.44 21.64
CA LYS A 302 10.23 23.20 21.90
C LYS A 302 10.20 23.87 23.28
N ILE A 303 9.10 24.56 23.62
CA ILE A 303 8.96 25.23 24.91
C ILE A 303 9.08 24.24 26.08
N LEU A 304 8.42 23.09 25.98
CA LEU A 304 8.47 22.05 27.01
C LEU A 304 9.90 21.51 27.16
N VAL A 305 10.59 21.24 26.05
CA VAL A 305 11.97 20.78 26.06
C VAL A 305 12.88 21.85 26.67
N ASP A 306 12.83 23.09 26.21
CA ASP A 306 13.69 24.18 26.70
C ASP A 306 13.43 24.54 28.16
N THR A 307 12.22 24.31 28.68
CA THR A 307 11.88 24.64 30.07
C THR A 307 12.25 23.53 31.05
N PHE A 308 12.16 22.25 30.64
CA PHE A 308 12.22 21.12 31.58
C PHE A 308 13.38 20.13 31.35
N PHE A 309 14.12 20.26 30.26
CA PHE A 309 15.20 19.35 29.86
C PHE A 309 16.49 20.08 29.50
#